data_AF-A0A7W0QUV2-F1
#
_entry.id   AF-A0A7W0QUV2-F1
#
_cell.length_a   1.000
_cell.length_b   1.000
_cell.length_c   1.000
_cell.angle_alpha   90.00
_cell.angle_beta   90.00
_cell.angle_gamma   90.00
#
_symmetry.space_group_name_H-M   'P 1'
#
loop_
_entity.id
_entity.type
_entity.pdbx_description
1 polymer ?
#
loop_
_entity_poly.entity_id
_entity_poly.type
_entity_poly.pdbx_seq_one_letter_code
_entity_poly.pdbx_strand_id
1 'polypeptide(L)'
;MAKRPAMVNLADVHQAVRELEAAAATGDISPTEASSRINAAKRALTPRELWKASGGRAGANKRSDWPDIRKTVLAIILLLILVAVGVWIATYFAGVAVDTGIVPEPPPSVPDPTQ
;
A
#
# COMPACT_ATOMS: atom_id res chain seq x y z
N MET A 1 47.09 -14.91 8.17
CA MET A 1 46.85 -13.49 7.84
C MET A 1 45.44 -13.35 7.29
N ALA A 2 44.54 -12.69 8.02
CA ALA A 2 43.17 -12.48 7.55
C ALA A 2 43.20 -11.57 6.31
N LYS A 3 42.65 -12.06 5.18
CA LYS A 3 42.52 -11.31 3.93
C LYS A 3 41.66 -10.08 4.24
N ARG A 4 42.28 -8.90 4.27
CA ARG A 4 41.56 -7.63 4.43
C ARG A 4 40.47 -7.59 3.34
N PRO A 5 39.19 -7.34 3.66
CA PRO A 5 38.18 -7.20 2.63
C PRO A 5 38.63 -6.08 1.70
N ALA A 6 38.76 -6.40 0.41
CA ALA A 6 39.13 -5.42 -0.60
C ALA A 6 38.09 -4.28 -0.54
N MET A 7 38.56 -3.05 -0.33
CA MET A 7 37.67 -1.89 -0.36
C MET A 7 37.15 -1.75 -1.78
N VAL A 8 35.90 -2.16 -2.00
CA VAL A 8 35.24 -2.00 -3.31
C VAL A 8 34.88 -0.53 -3.45
N ASN A 9 35.45 0.13 -4.46
CA ASN A 9 35.18 1.53 -4.74
C ASN A 9 33.76 1.69 -5.30
N LEU A 10 33.09 2.79 -4.96
CA LEU A 10 31.75 3.12 -5.47
C LEU A 10 31.73 3.23 -6.99
N ALA A 11 32.82 3.73 -7.58
CA ALA A 11 32.98 3.83 -9.03
C ALA A 11 32.91 2.46 -9.72
N ASP A 12 33.56 1.46 -9.13
CA ASP A 12 33.63 0.09 -9.67
C ASP A 12 32.26 -0.59 -9.60
N VAL A 13 31.50 -0.35 -8.52
CA VAL A 13 30.13 -0.87 -8.40
C VAL A 13 29.20 -0.21 -9.42
N HIS A 14 29.32 1.11 -9.65
CA HIS A 14 28.51 1.78 -10.68
C HIS A 14 28.85 1.29 -12.07
N GLN A 15 30.12 1.01 -12.36
CA GLN A 15 30.52 0.41 -13.62
C GLN A 15 29.94 -1.00 -13.78
N ALA A 16 30.07 -1.86 -12.76
CA ALA A 16 29.50 -3.20 -12.78
C ALA A 16 27.97 -3.20 -12.93
N VAL A 17 27.27 -2.25 -12.31
CA VAL A 17 25.81 -2.09 -12.47
C VAL A 17 25.46 -1.71 -13.91
N ARG A 18 26.19 -0.76 -14.52
CA ARG A 18 25.97 -0.38 -15.93
C ARG A 18 26.21 -1.55 -16.88
N GLU A 19 27.24 -2.33 -16.64
CA GLU A 19 27.55 -3.52 -17.45
C GLU A 19 26.47 -4.60 -17.30
N LEU A 20 25.95 -4.81 -16.09
CA LEU A 20 24.84 -5.73 -15.84
C LEU A 20 23.51 -5.26 -16.46
N GLU A 21 23.23 -3.95 -16.43
CA GLU A 21 22.07 -3.35 -17.08
C GLU A 21 22.16 -3.44 -18.61
N ALA A 22 23.36 -3.20 -19.17
CA ALA A 22 23.61 -3.37 -20.60
C ALA A 22 23.45 -4.84 -21.03
N ALA A 23 24.00 -5.79 -20.26
CA ALA A 23 23.85 -7.22 -20.53
C ALA A 23 22.39 -7.68 -20.44
N ALA A 24 21.61 -7.13 -19.49
CA ALA A 24 20.17 -7.39 -19.40
C ALA A 24 19.39 -6.82 -20.60
N ALA A 25 19.79 -5.66 -21.10
CA ALA A 25 19.15 -5.02 -22.26
C ALA A 25 19.44 -5.77 -23.58
N THR A 26 20.62 -6.36 -23.72
CA THR A 26 21.01 -7.20 -24.87
C THR A 26 20.36 -8.60 -24.82
N GLY A 27 19.77 -8.99 -23.68
CA GLY A 27 19.15 -10.30 -23.49
C GLY A 27 20.14 -11.41 -23.13
N ASP A 28 21.41 -11.09 -22.88
CA ASP A 28 22.45 -12.04 -22.47
C ASP A 28 22.21 -12.57 -21.04
N ILE A 29 21.49 -11.81 -20.21
CA ILE A 29 21.17 -12.18 -18.83
C ILE A 29 19.68 -11.92 -18.59
N SER A 30 19.01 -12.84 -17.89
CA SER A 30 17.61 -12.64 -17.50
C SER A 30 17.45 -11.42 -16.58
N PRO A 31 16.34 -10.66 -16.68
CA PRO A 31 16.15 -9.43 -15.90
C PRO A 31 16.12 -9.67 -14.38
N THR A 32 15.68 -10.85 -13.97
CA THR A 32 15.68 -11.30 -12.57
C THR A 32 17.08 -11.59 -12.07
N GLU A 33 17.92 -12.21 -12.88
CA GLU A 33 19.31 -12.51 -12.56
C GLU A 33 20.18 -11.24 -12.55
N ALA A 34 19.98 -10.33 -13.49
CA ALA A 34 20.62 -9.02 -13.50
C ALA A 34 20.30 -8.24 -12.21
N SER A 35 19.03 -8.22 -11.79
CA SER A 35 18.60 -7.61 -10.53
C SER A 35 19.27 -8.23 -9.30
N SER A 36 19.38 -9.57 -9.25
CA SER A 36 20.08 -10.27 -8.17
C SER A 36 21.56 -9.88 -8.08
N ARG A 37 22.25 -9.83 -9.22
CA ARG A 37 23.67 -9.47 -9.32
C ARG A 37 23.91 -8.00 -8.97
N ILE A 38 23.03 -7.09 -9.39
CA ILE A 38 23.06 -5.67 -9.02
C ILE A 38 22.90 -5.51 -7.49
N ASN A 39 21.98 -6.27 -6.89
CA ASN A 39 21.77 -6.22 -5.44
C ASN A 39 22.97 -6.76 -4.67
N ALA A 40 23.63 -7.81 -5.17
CA ALA A 40 24.87 -8.33 -4.60
C ALA A 40 26.01 -7.30 -4.69
N ALA A 41 26.17 -6.64 -5.85
CA ALA A 41 27.16 -5.59 -6.05
C ALA A 41 26.94 -4.37 -5.13
N LYS A 42 25.68 -3.97 -4.93
CA LYS A 42 25.32 -2.88 -4.00
C LYS A 42 25.51 -3.24 -2.53
N ARG A 43 25.32 -4.51 -2.14
CA ARG A 43 25.58 -4.99 -0.77
C ARG A 43 27.06 -5.01 -0.41
N ALA A 44 27.95 -5.08 -1.40
CA ALA A 44 29.39 -4.99 -1.18
C ALA A 44 29.87 -3.58 -0.81
N LEU A 45 29.02 -2.54 -0.98
CA LEU A 45 29.32 -1.18 -0.53
C LEU A 45 29.12 -1.04 0.98
N THR A 46 30.01 -0.29 1.61
CA THR A 46 29.83 0.04 3.04
C THR A 46 28.60 0.95 3.23
N PRO A 47 27.90 0.87 4.38
CA PRO A 47 26.73 1.70 4.65
C PRO A 47 26.98 3.21 4.50
N ARG A 48 28.21 3.67 4.79
CA ARG A 48 28.63 5.07 4.62
C ARG A 48 28.66 5.48 3.14
N GLU A 49 29.10 4.59 2.26
CA GLU A 49 29.12 4.84 0.82
C GLU A 49 27.72 4.76 0.22
N LEU A 50 26.87 3.85 0.70
CA LEU A 50 25.44 3.84 0.37
C LEU A 50 24.73 5.12 0.83
N TRP A 51 25.08 5.64 2.02
CA TRP A 51 24.52 6.88 2.56
C TRP A 51 24.98 8.12 1.77
N LYS A 52 26.26 8.18 1.39
CA LYS A 52 26.79 9.23 0.50
C LYS A 52 26.16 9.17 -0.89
N ALA A 53 26.03 7.97 -1.47
CA ALA A 53 25.46 7.77 -2.80
C ALA A 53 23.94 8.04 -2.83
N SER A 54 23.22 7.71 -1.74
CA SER A 54 21.79 8.03 -1.61
C SER A 54 21.52 9.46 -1.14
N GLY A 55 22.55 10.26 -0.81
CA GLY A 55 22.38 11.64 -0.36
C GLY A 55 21.47 11.79 0.85
N GLY A 56 21.53 10.84 1.80
CA GLY A 56 20.59 10.79 2.94
C GLY A 56 19.17 10.31 2.59
N ARG A 57 18.90 9.92 1.34
CA ARG A 57 17.67 9.25 0.91
C ARG A 57 17.79 7.73 1.03
N ALA A 58 18.34 7.23 2.13
CA ALA A 58 18.12 5.85 2.54
C ALA A 58 16.66 5.61 3.03
N GLY A 59 15.71 6.47 2.63
CA GLY A 59 14.31 6.13 2.42
C GLY A 59 14.14 5.69 0.97
N ALA A 60 13.85 4.41 0.79
CA ALA A 60 13.68 3.76 -0.50
C ALA A 60 12.59 4.45 -1.36
N ASN A 61 13.00 5.43 -2.17
CA ASN A 61 12.16 5.96 -3.25
C ASN A 61 12.21 4.99 -4.44
N LYS A 62 11.64 3.79 -4.28
CA LYS A 62 11.19 3.04 -5.45
C LYS A 62 9.93 3.75 -5.94
N ARG A 63 10.12 4.72 -6.83
CA ARG A 63 9.10 5.65 -7.36
C ARG A 63 8.19 4.94 -8.38
N SER A 64 7.69 3.75 -8.04
CA SER A 64 6.85 2.89 -8.90
C SER A 64 5.47 2.61 -8.30
N ASP A 65 5.14 3.16 -7.13
CA ASP A 65 3.91 2.76 -6.42
C ASP A 65 2.79 3.80 -6.56
N TRP A 66 2.98 4.85 -7.36
CA TRP A 66 1.97 5.91 -7.50
C TRP A 66 0.63 5.41 -8.08
N PRO A 67 0.61 4.53 -9.10
CA PRO A 67 -0.64 3.93 -9.56
C PRO A 67 -1.31 3.08 -8.47
N ASP A 68 -0.52 2.37 -7.66
CA ASP A 68 -1.03 1.49 -6.61
C ASP A 68 -1.54 2.29 -5.41
N ILE A 69 -0.85 3.36 -5.01
CA ILE A 69 -1.33 4.33 -4.01
C ILE A 69 -2.66 4.94 -4.47
N ARG A 70 -2.79 5.33 -5.74
CA ARG A 70 -4.05 5.86 -6.27
C ARG A 70 -5.19 4.83 -6.20
N LYS A 71 -4.93 3.57 -6.56
CA LYS A 71 -5.92 2.50 -6.45
C LYS A 71 -6.35 2.28 -5.00
N THR A 72 -5.40 2.23 -4.06
CA THR A 72 -5.70 2.05 -2.64
C THR A 72 -6.50 3.22 -2.08
N VAL A 73 -6.12 4.46 -2.40
CA VAL A 73 -6.86 5.66 -1.97
C VAL A 73 -8.28 5.65 -2.56
N LEU A 74 -8.44 5.33 -3.84
CA LEU A 74 -9.75 5.26 -4.48
C LEU A 74 -10.63 4.17 -3.84
N ALA A 75 -10.06 3.01 -3.52
CA ALA A 75 -10.76 1.92 -2.86
C ALA A 75 -11.24 2.31 -1.45
N ILE A 76 -10.41 3.03 -0.68
CA ILE A 76 -10.78 3.56 0.63
C ILE A 76 -11.94 4.56 0.50
N ILE A 77 -11.86 5.50 -0.44
CA ILE A 77 -12.93 6.48 -0.67
C ILE A 77 -14.23 5.77 -1.07
N LEU A 78 -14.17 4.79 -1.97
CA LEU A 78 -15.33 4.03 -2.42
C LEU A 78 -15.96 3.23 -1.27
N LEU A 79 -15.14 2.63 -0.40
CA LEU A 79 -15.62 1.95 0.81
C LEU A 79 -16.35 2.92 1.74
N LEU A 80 -15.79 4.11 1.98
CA LEU A 80 -16.42 5.12 2.83
C LEU A 80 -17.77 5.58 2.26
N ILE A 81 -17.85 5.78 0.94
CA ILE A 81 -19.10 6.13 0.25
C ILE A 81 -20.14 5.00 0.42
N LEU A 82 -19.75 3.74 0.23
CA LEU A 82 -20.66 2.61 0.41
C LEU A 82 -21.21 2.51 1.83
N VAL A 83 -20.36 2.73 2.84
CA VAL A 83 -20.80 2.75 4.24
C VAL A 83 -21.77 3.90 4.49
N ALA A 84 -21.44 5.11 4.02
CA ALA A 84 -22.32 6.27 4.17
C ALA A 84 -23.69 6.07 3.50
N VAL A 85 -23.71 5.52 2.28
CA VAL A 85 -24.94 5.18 1.55
C VAL A 85 -25.71 4.10 2.29
N GLY A 86 -25.05 3.06 2.81
CA GLY A 86 -25.71 2.02 3.60
C GLY A 86 -26.39 2.55 4.85
N VAL A 87 -25.71 3.43 5.60
CA VAL A 87 -26.29 4.10 6.78
C VAL A 87 -27.45 5.02 6.37
N TRP A 88 -27.31 5.77 5.28
CA TRP A 88 -28.37 6.64 4.77
C TRP A 88 -29.62 5.85 4.36
N ILE A 89 -29.45 4.74 3.63
CA ILE A 89 -30.53 3.83 3.23
C ILE A 89 -31.22 3.23 4.45
N ALA A 90 -30.46 2.69 5.41
CA ALA A 90 -31.01 2.12 6.64
C ALA A 90 -31.84 3.16 7.42
N THR A 91 -31.33 4.40 7.51
CA THR A 91 -32.04 5.51 8.15
C THR A 91 -33.32 5.86 7.41
N TYR A 92 -33.28 5.93 6.08
CA TYR A 92 -34.45 6.22 5.25
C TYR A 92 -35.56 5.17 5.44
N PHE A 93 -35.22 3.87 5.38
CA PHE A 93 -36.19 2.80 5.58
C PHE A 93 -36.73 2.74 7.02
N ALA A 94 -35.90 3.04 8.02
CA ALA A 94 -36.37 3.16 9.40
C ALA A 94 -37.38 4.32 9.55
N GLY A 95 -37.13 5.47 8.92
CA GLY A 95 -38.08 6.59 8.88
C GLY A 95 -39.39 6.21 8.18
N VAL A 96 -39.31 5.58 7.01
CA VAL A 96 -40.49 5.08 6.27
C VAL A 96 -41.30 4.09 7.11
N ALA A 97 -40.65 3.20 7.88
CA ALA A 97 -41.34 2.25 8.76
C ALA A 97 -42.08 2.92 9.93
N VAL A 98 -41.64 4.11 10.37
CA VAL A 98 -42.34 4.91 11.39
C VAL A 98 -43.55 5.62 10.77
N ASP A 99 -43.44 6.12 9.54
CA ASP A 99 -44.53 6.83 8.85
C ASP A 99 -45.64 5.89 8.35
N THR A 100 -45.37 4.59 8.16
CA THR A 100 -46.38 3.60 7.72
C THR A 100 -47.30 3.10 8.84
N GLY A 101 -47.20 3.64 10.05
CA GLY A 101 -48.23 3.45 11.09
C GLY A 101 -48.31 2.04 11.68
N ILE A 102 -47.22 1.26 11.64
CA ILE A 102 -47.12 0.00 12.41
C ILE A 102 -46.77 0.35 13.86
N VAL A 103 -47.61 1.18 14.49
CA VAL A 103 -47.66 1.30 15.95
C VAL A 103 -48.66 0.24 16.40
N PRO A 104 -48.29 -0.74 17.24
CA PRO A 104 -49.27 -1.66 17.79
C PRO A 104 -50.32 -0.84 18.54
N GLU A 105 -51.58 -0.93 18.07
CA GLU A 105 -52.71 -0.28 18.72
C GLU A 105 -52.71 -0.71 20.20
N PRO A 106 -52.81 0.23 21.16
CA PRO A 106 -52.91 -0.14 22.57
C PRO A 106 -54.10 -1.09 22.74
N PRO A 107 -53.98 -2.15 23.54
CA PRO A 107 -55.07 -3.11 23.73
C PRO A 107 -56.33 -2.35 24.20
N PRO A 108 -57.53 -2.79 23.75
CA PRO A 108 -58.76 -2.11 24.10
C PRO A 108 -58.86 -1.99 25.63
N SER A 109 -59.03 -0.76 26.11
CA SER A 109 -59.21 -0.48 27.53
C SER A 109 -60.47 -1.22 28.02
N VAL A 110 -60.25 -2.21 28.89
CA VAL A 110 -61.32 -2.93 29.57
C VAL A 110 -62.10 -1.91 30.41
N PRO A 111 -63.43 -1.78 30.21
CA PRO A 111 -64.23 -0.88 31.04
C PRO A 111 -64.15 -1.34 32.49
N ASP A 112 -63.83 -0.42 33.38
CA ASP A 112 -63.77 -0.64 34.82
C ASP A 112 -65.19 -1.03 35.31
N PRO A 113 -65.40 -2.21 35.91
CA PRO A 113 -66.72 -2.68 36.34
C PRO A 113 -67.31 -1.88 37.52
N THR A 114 -66.70 -0.75 37.90
CA THR A 114 -67.09 0.07 39.04
C THR A 114 -67.63 1.46 38.70
N GLN A 115 -67.88 1.78 37.42
CA GLN A 115 -68.67 2.95 37.00
C GLN A 115 -70.06 2.57 36.47
#